data_AF-A0A3D0T618-F1
#
_entry.id   AF-A0A3D0T618-F1
#
_cell.length_a   1.000
_cell.length_b   1.000
_cell.length_c   1.000
_cell.angle_alpha   90.00
_cell.angle_beta   90.00
_cell.angle_gamma   90.00
#
_symmetry.space_group_name_H-M   'P 1'
#
loop_
_entity.id
_entity.type
_entity.pdbx_description
1 polymer ?
#
loop_
_entity_poly.entity_id
_entity_poly.type
_entity_poly.pdbx_seq_one_letter_code
_entity_poly.pdbx_strand_id
1 'polypeptide(L)'
;MQRWGRLAGALYALRGELVNEIREEAITLSAGLIGEDFLVTCLSKGSIEYQQLFAPSKRLKVAPAAQFYFDGLRVTNWRHWQAALNRLVRYQVRENQLKLLFHYMQDKQPSQMPGEITALYSELAHLIRYQYRGRNTPIDMLAIRYIKNHS
;
A
#
# COMPACT_ATOMS: atom_id res chain seq x y z
N MET A 1 3.56 23.26 -12.31
CA MET A 1 4.11 21.96 -12.75
C MET A 1 3.61 20.89 -11.79
N GLN A 2 2.64 20.08 -12.22
CA GLN A 2 1.92 19.17 -11.32
C GLN A 2 2.82 17.97 -10.96
N ARG A 3 3.08 17.81 -9.66
CA ARG A 3 4.09 16.95 -9.05
C ARG A 3 3.42 15.66 -8.56
N TRP A 4 3.41 14.62 -9.42
CA TRP A 4 2.67 13.39 -9.16
C TRP A 4 3.50 12.37 -8.40
N GLY A 5 3.01 11.97 -7.23
CA GLY A 5 3.73 11.10 -6.31
C GLY A 5 3.52 9.62 -6.58
N ARG A 6 2.34 9.10 -6.90
CA ARG A 6 2.13 7.64 -6.88
C ARG A 6 1.05 7.14 -7.82
N LEU A 7 1.15 5.86 -8.17
CA LEU A 7 0.04 5.10 -8.75
C LEU A 7 -0.99 4.80 -7.66
N ALA A 8 -2.27 4.76 -8.03
CA ALA A 8 -3.34 4.49 -7.08
C ALA A 8 -4.59 3.90 -7.75
N GLY A 9 -5.22 2.97 -7.04
CA GLY A 9 -6.54 2.43 -7.36
C GLY A 9 -6.54 1.44 -8.51
N ALA A 10 -5.41 0.77 -8.80
CA ALA A 10 -5.27 -0.13 -9.95
C ALA A 10 -5.64 0.49 -11.32
N LEU A 11 -5.73 1.84 -11.41
CA LEU A 11 -6.04 2.54 -12.66
C LEU A 11 -4.76 3.13 -13.25
N TYR A 12 -3.98 2.26 -13.86
CA TYR A 12 -2.75 2.61 -14.55
C TYR A 12 -2.44 1.60 -15.64
N ALA A 13 -1.60 2.02 -16.59
CA ALA A 13 -0.99 1.14 -17.57
C ALA A 13 0.53 1.15 -17.35
N LEU A 14 1.14 -0.02 -17.50
CA LEU A 14 2.59 -0.20 -17.40
C LEU A 14 3.19 -0.39 -18.80
N ARG A 15 4.42 0.08 -18.99
CA ARG A 15 5.17 -0.20 -20.23
C ARG A 15 5.51 -1.68 -20.26
N GLY A 16 5.47 -2.29 -21.46
CA GLY A 16 5.81 -3.71 -21.63
C GLY A 16 7.21 -4.05 -21.12
N GLU A 17 8.19 -3.15 -21.36
CA GLU A 17 9.56 -3.26 -20.84
C GLU A 17 9.59 -3.47 -19.32
N LEU A 18 8.90 -2.61 -18.55
CA LEU A 18 8.83 -2.72 -17.10
C LEU A 18 8.17 -4.04 -16.65
N VAL A 19 7.13 -4.49 -17.36
CA VAL A 19 6.47 -5.77 -17.05
C VAL A 19 7.42 -6.94 -17.29
N ASN A 20 8.24 -6.87 -18.34
CA ASN A 20 9.24 -7.89 -18.62
C ASN A 20 10.35 -7.89 -17.57
N GLU A 21 10.87 -6.72 -17.18
CA GLU A 21 11.85 -6.59 -16.10
C GLU A 21 11.34 -7.22 -14.80
N ILE A 22 10.09 -6.92 -14.39
CA ILE A 22 9.45 -7.51 -13.21
C ILE A 22 9.40 -9.04 -13.29
N ARG A 23 9.13 -9.59 -14.47
CA ARG A 23 9.05 -11.05 -14.69
C ARG A 23 10.42 -11.70 -14.69
N GLU A 24 11.39 -11.10 -15.37
CA GLU A 24 12.77 -11.60 -15.46
C GLU A 24 13.47 -11.59 -14.10
N GLU A 25 13.23 -10.56 -13.29
CA GLU A 25 13.73 -10.46 -11.91
C GLU A 25 12.91 -11.27 -10.90
N ALA A 26 11.87 -11.98 -11.36
CA ALA A 26 10.96 -12.77 -10.52
C ALA A 26 10.38 -11.97 -9.33
N ILE A 27 10.07 -10.69 -9.54
CA ILE A 27 9.53 -9.82 -8.49
C ILE A 27 8.06 -10.17 -8.26
N THR A 28 7.74 -10.66 -7.07
CA THR A 28 6.39 -11.04 -6.68
C THR A 28 5.80 -10.04 -5.68
N LEU A 29 4.52 -9.69 -5.86
CA LEU A 29 3.77 -8.98 -4.84
C LEU A 29 3.38 -9.96 -3.73
N SER A 30 3.65 -9.60 -2.47
CA SER A 30 3.26 -10.43 -1.32
C SER A 30 1.74 -10.60 -1.28
N ALA A 31 1.26 -11.83 -1.21
CA ALA A 31 -0.15 -12.10 -1.00
C ALA A 31 -0.62 -11.52 0.35
N GLY A 32 -1.83 -10.95 0.35
CA GLY A 32 -2.39 -10.23 1.50
C GLY A 32 -1.90 -8.78 1.67
N LEU A 33 -1.00 -8.28 0.83
CA LEU A 33 -0.62 -6.87 0.83
C LEU A 33 -1.80 -5.98 0.40
N ILE A 34 -2.16 -5.01 1.23
CA ILE A 34 -3.19 -4.02 0.92
C ILE A 34 -2.54 -2.82 0.25
N GLY A 35 -2.94 -2.54 -0.99
CA GLY A 35 -2.46 -1.39 -1.73
C GLY A 35 -1.10 -1.62 -2.41
N GLU A 36 -0.99 -2.77 -3.05
CA GLU A 36 0.10 -3.20 -3.95
C GLU A 36 0.58 -2.11 -4.93
N ASP A 37 -0.29 -1.18 -5.32
CA ASP A 37 0.04 -0.01 -6.16
C ASP A 37 1.28 0.75 -5.70
N PHE A 38 1.59 0.72 -4.39
CA PHE A 38 2.79 1.37 -3.87
C PHE A 38 4.07 0.72 -4.37
N LEU A 39 4.10 -0.60 -4.38
CA LEU A 39 5.25 -1.35 -4.85
C LEU A 39 5.37 -1.21 -6.37
N VAL A 40 4.26 -1.28 -7.09
CA VAL A 40 4.23 -0.96 -8.53
C VAL A 40 4.72 0.47 -8.78
N THR A 41 4.38 1.42 -7.90
CA THR A 41 4.91 2.79 -7.96
C THR A 41 6.43 2.81 -7.80
N CYS A 42 6.96 2.11 -6.80
CA CYS A 42 8.39 2.01 -6.53
C CYS A 42 9.15 1.44 -7.73
N LEU A 43 8.67 0.31 -8.27
CA LEU A 43 9.23 -0.34 -9.45
C LEU A 43 9.18 0.60 -10.67
N SER A 44 8.03 1.23 -10.93
CA SER A 44 7.87 2.18 -12.03
C SER A 44 8.80 3.39 -11.93
N LYS A 45 9.20 3.77 -10.71
CA LYS A 45 10.15 4.85 -10.46
C LYS A 45 11.60 4.39 -10.44
N GLY A 46 11.86 3.09 -10.31
CA GLY A 46 13.20 2.54 -10.09
C GLY A 46 13.77 2.86 -8.71
N SER A 47 12.92 2.97 -7.68
CA SER A 47 13.36 3.19 -6.30
C SER A 47 12.41 2.55 -5.30
N ILE A 48 12.99 1.79 -4.36
CA ILE A 48 12.30 1.16 -3.22
C ILE A 48 12.43 1.96 -1.93
N GLU A 49 12.66 3.28 -2.02
CA GLU A 49 12.69 4.16 -0.85
C GLU A 49 11.29 4.71 -0.54
N TYR A 50 10.92 4.71 0.75
CA TYR A 50 9.62 5.21 1.20
C TYR A 50 9.40 6.69 0.81
N GLN A 51 10.43 7.51 0.94
CA GLN A 51 10.38 8.94 0.62
C GLN A 51 10.11 9.16 -0.88
N GLN A 52 10.66 8.28 -1.72
CA GLN A 52 10.47 8.35 -3.16
C GLN A 52 9.05 7.97 -3.57
N LEU A 53 8.26 7.30 -2.72
CA LEU A 53 6.87 6.98 -3.01
C LEU A 53 6.02 8.23 -3.23
N PHE A 54 6.33 9.35 -2.57
CA PHE A 54 5.56 10.59 -2.69
C PHE A 54 6.25 11.63 -3.59
N ALA A 55 7.52 11.41 -3.91
CA ALA A 55 8.30 12.31 -4.74
C ALA A 55 7.81 12.34 -6.20
N PRO A 56 7.89 13.48 -6.91
CA PRO A 56 7.55 13.54 -8.33
C PRO A 56 8.48 12.66 -9.17
N SER A 57 7.97 12.01 -10.20
CA SER A 57 8.80 11.25 -11.14
C SER A 57 8.47 11.55 -12.59
N LYS A 58 9.51 11.75 -13.42
CA LYS A 58 9.38 11.89 -14.89
C LYS A 58 8.99 10.57 -15.57
N ARG A 59 9.14 9.43 -14.87
CA ARG A 59 8.75 8.10 -15.35
C ARG A 59 7.25 7.85 -15.26
N LEU A 60 6.53 8.71 -14.52
CA LEU A 60 5.08 8.64 -14.39
C LEU A 60 4.42 9.74 -15.22
N LYS A 61 3.41 9.37 -16.01
CA LYS A 61 2.55 10.30 -16.74
C LYS A 61 1.12 10.11 -16.30
N VAL A 62 0.42 11.22 -16.08
CA VAL A 62 -1.03 11.20 -15.78
C VAL A 62 -1.81 11.10 -17.08
N ALA A 63 -2.81 10.22 -17.09
CA ALA A 63 -3.84 10.16 -18.12
C ALA A 63 -5.09 10.86 -17.57
N PRO A 64 -5.37 12.14 -17.94
CA PRO A 64 -6.48 12.90 -17.33
C PRO A 64 -7.86 12.31 -17.59
N ALA A 65 -8.00 11.54 -18.68
CA ALA A 65 -9.22 10.84 -19.04
C ALA A 65 -9.46 9.56 -18.20
N ALA A 66 -8.45 9.05 -17.49
CA ALA A 66 -8.61 7.90 -16.62
C ALA A 66 -9.29 8.35 -15.32
N GLN A 67 -10.54 7.93 -15.14
CA GLN A 67 -11.38 8.31 -14.02
C GLN A 67 -12.04 7.10 -13.38
N PHE A 68 -12.40 7.25 -12.10
CA PHE A 68 -13.24 6.29 -11.40
C PHE A 68 -14.65 6.84 -11.27
N TYR A 69 -15.63 5.94 -11.34
CA TYR A 69 -17.00 6.21 -10.94
C TYR A 69 -17.28 5.50 -9.62
N PHE A 70 -17.95 6.18 -8.69
CA PHE A 70 -18.36 5.59 -7.41
C PHE A 70 -19.81 5.95 -7.14
N ASP A 71 -20.57 4.99 -6.62
CA ASP A 71 -21.90 5.27 -6.08
C ASP A 71 -21.82 6.17 -4.84
N GLY A 72 -22.76 7.10 -4.74
CA GLY A 72 -22.84 8.01 -3.60
C GLY A 72 -23.16 7.29 -2.29
N LEU A 73 -22.41 7.63 -1.23
CA LEU A 73 -22.70 7.13 0.12
C LEU A 73 -23.90 7.89 0.71
N ARG A 74 -24.97 7.15 1.01
CA ARG A 74 -26.11 7.65 1.80
C ARG A 74 -25.81 7.58 3.30
N VAL A 75 -25.84 8.72 3.97
CA VAL A 75 -25.60 8.89 5.42
C VAL A 75 -26.63 8.13 6.28
N THR A 76 -27.83 7.87 5.76
CA THR A 76 -28.89 7.15 6.48
C THR A 76 -28.77 5.63 6.40
N ASN A 77 -27.88 5.09 5.54
CA ASN A 77 -27.71 3.65 5.39
C ASN A 77 -26.59 3.14 6.29
N TRP A 78 -26.95 2.37 7.32
CA TRP A 78 -25.99 1.71 8.22
C TRP A 78 -24.90 0.91 7.48
N ARG A 79 -25.24 0.21 6.40
CA ARG A 79 -24.26 -0.58 5.63
C ARG A 79 -23.15 0.30 5.03
N HIS A 80 -23.47 1.54 4.66
CA HIS A 80 -22.48 2.49 4.15
C HIS A 80 -21.52 2.97 5.24
N TRP A 81 -22.02 3.19 6.47
CA TRP A 81 -21.17 3.49 7.61
C TRP A 81 -20.23 2.35 7.95
N GLN A 82 -20.74 1.11 7.97
CA GLN A 82 -19.91 -0.07 8.19
C GLN A 82 -18.83 -0.21 7.10
N ALA A 83 -19.17 -0.01 5.83
CA ALA A 83 -18.22 -0.03 4.73
C ALA A 83 -17.14 1.08 4.86
N ALA A 84 -17.54 2.29 5.27
CA ALA A 84 -16.63 3.39 5.52
C ALA A 84 -15.67 3.09 6.68
N LEU A 85 -16.17 2.55 7.79
CA LEU A 85 -15.36 2.13 8.93
C LEU A 85 -14.34 1.05 8.53
N ASN A 86 -14.79 0.00 7.83
CA ASN A 86 -13.91 -1.06 7.33
C ASN A 86 -12.82 -0.50 6.40
N ARG A 87 -13.14 0.53 5.60
CA ARG A 87 -12.18 1.21 4.74
C ARG A 87 -11.12 1.96 5.56
N LEU A 88 -11.51 2.68 6.61
CA LEU A 88 -10.57 3.35 7.50
C LEU A 88 -9.61 2.37 8.17
N VAL A 89 -10.11 1.24 8.67
CA VAL A 89 -9.28 0.18 9.25
C VAL A 89 -8.32 -0.38 8.21
N ARG A 90 -8.79 -0.73 7.01
CA ARG A 90 -7.92 -1.24 5.92
C ARG A 90 -6.85 -0.24 5.51
N TYR A 91 -7.16 1.05 5.48
CA TYR A 91 -6.16 2.09 5.20
C TYR A 91 -5.09 2.14 6.28
N GLN A 92 -5.47 2.02 7.54
CA GLN A 92 -4.51 2.02 8.63
C GLN A 92 -3.67 0.72 8.68
N VAL A 93 -4.26 -0.43 8.31
CA VAL A 93 -3.50 -1.69 8.08
C VAL A 93 -2.50 -1.51 6.95
N ARG A 94 -2.93 -0.96 5.81
CA ARG A 94 -2.07 -0.65 4.66
C ARG A 94 -0.87 0.21 5.04
N GLU A 95 -1.08 1.28 5.79
CA GLU A 95 0.02 2.15 6.24
C GLU A 95 1.02 1.40 7.14
N ASN A 96 0.54 0.52 8.01
CA ASN A 96 1.41 -0.31 8.84
C ASN A 96 2.17 -1.37 8.02
N GLN A 97 1.48 -2.08 7.12
CA GLN A 97 2.09 -3.02 6.18
C GLN A 97 3.19 -2.34 5.36
N LEU A 98 2.93 -1.13 4.87
CA LEU A 98 3.90 -0.37 4.10
C LEU A 98 5.16 -0.06 4.92
N LYS A 99 5.00 0.40 6.16
CA LYS A 99 6.15 0.64 7.07
C LYS A 99 6.97 -0.62 7.30
N LEU A 100 6.31 -1.75 7.57
CA LEU A 100 7.00 -3.03 7.75
C LEU A 100 7.73 -3.46 6.49
N LEU A 101 7.08 -3.35 5.32
CA LEU A 101 7.67 -3.71 4.04
C LEU A 101 8.91 -2.85 3.74
N PHE A 102 8.83 -1.53 3.87
CA PHE A 102 10.00 -0.68 3.62
C PHE A 102 11.11 -0.90 4.63
N HIS A 103 10.79 -1.22 5.89
CA HIS A 103 11.80 -1.62 6.87
C HIS A 103 12.47 -2.95 6.48
N TYR A 104 11.69 -3.95 6.06
CA TYR A 104 12.19 -5.23 5.59
C TYR A 104 13.07 -5.10 4.34
N MET A 105 12.72 -4.18 3.44
CA MET A 105 13.37 -3.98 2.14
C MET A 105 14.61 -3.07 2.17
N GLN A 106 14.98 -2.47 3.32
CA GLN A 106 16.10 -1.52 3.38
C GLN A 106 17.42 -2.09 2.82
N ASP A 107 17.66 -3.39 3.05
CA ASP A 107 18.89 -4.09 2.65
C ASP A 107 18.62 -5.29 1.73
N LYS A 108 17.45 -5.36 1.09
CA LYS A 108 17.03 -6.50 0.26
C LYS A 108 16.68 -6.07 -1.16
N GLN A 109 16.94 -6.96 -2.12
CA GLN A 109 16.52 -6.78 -3.49
C GLN A 109 15.00 -7.03 -3.64
N PRO A 110 14.31 -6.37 -4.59
CA PRO A 110 12.88 -6.61 -4.86
C PRO A 110 12.50 -8.08 -5.07
N SER A 111 13.39 -8.87 -5.67
CA SER A 111 13.24 -10.33 -5.86
C SER A 111 13.17 -11.14 -4.57
N GLN A 112 13.60 -10.56 -3.44
CA GLN A 112 13.57 -11.18 -2.11
C GLN A 112 12.32 -10.82 -1.30
N MET A 113 11.31 -10.24 -1.94
CA MET A 113 10.05 -9.96 -1.28
C MET A 113 9.42 -11.24 -0.74
N PRO A 114 8.79 -11.18 0.44
CA PRO A 114 8.13 -12.33 0.99
C PRO A 114 6.92 -12.69 0.11
N GLY A 115 6.67 -13.99 -0.06
CA GLY A 115 5.51 -14.46 -0.82
C GLY A 115 4.17 -14.10 -0.13
N GLU A 116 4.17 -13.99 1.19
CA GLU A 116 2.98 -13.70 2.02
C GLU A 116 3.27 -12.55 2.98
N ILE A 117 2.29 -11.67 3.21
CA ILE A 117 2.44 -10.55 4.16
C ILE A 117 2.62 -11.02 5.60
N THR A 118 2.07 -12.19 5.95
CA THR A 118 2.14 -12.76 7.30
C THR A 118 3.58 -13.05 7.71
N ALA A 119 4.47 -13.36 6.76
CA ALA A 119 5.90 -13.49 7.03
C ALA A 119 6.50 -12.19 7.58
N LEU A 120 6.10 -11.03 7.06
CA LEU A 120 6.51 -9.73 7.63
C LEU A 120 5.93 -9.50 9.02
N TYR A 121 4.73 -10.00 9.29
CA TYR A 121 4.10 -9.84 10.59
C TYR A 121 4.83 -10.67 11.65
N SER A 122 5.12 -11.94 11.37
CA SER A 122 5.84 -12.81 12.30
C SER A 122 7.22 -12.25 12.67
N GLU A 123 7.92 -11.62 11.71
CA GLU A 123 9.23 -11.04 11.95
C GLU A 123 9.16 -9.64 12.59
N LEU A 124 8.27 -8.76 12.10
CA LEU A 124 8.36 -7.32 12.35
C LEU A 124 7.15 -6.71 13.07
N ALA A 125 6.08 -7.46 13.39
CA ALA A 125 4.90 -6.90 14.05
C ALA A 125 5.21 -6.27 15.43
N HIS A 126 6.29 -6.70 16.08
CA HIS A 126 6.78 -6.13 17.34
C HIS A 126 7.19 -4.65 17.22
N LEU A 127 7.51 -4.17 16.01
CA LEU A 127 7.82 -2.77 15.72
C LEU A 127 6.57 -1.88 15.76
N ILE A 128 5.38 -2.46 15.58
CA ILE A 128 4.12 -1.72 15.58
C ILE A 128 3.61 -1.56 17.01
N ARG A 129 3.57 -0.32 17.47
CA ARG A 129 3.12 0.05 18.83
C ARG A 129 1.80 0.80 18.79
N TYR A 130 1.00 0.59 19.85
CA TYR A 130 -0.15 1.45 20.10
C TYR A 130 0.33 2.87 20.36
N GLN A 131 -0.28 3.83 19.67
CA GLN A 131 -0.03 5.26 19.86
C GLN A 131 -1.38 5.95 20.01
N TYR A 132 -1.50 6.80 21.03
CA TYR A 132 -2.67 7.63 21.19
C TYR A 132 -2.69 8.73 20.11
N ARG A 133 -3.73 8.74 19.27
CA ARG A 133 -3.91 9.72 18.17
C ARG A 133 -5.27 10.40 18.23
N GLY A 134 -5.81 10.56 19.44
CA GLY A 134 -7.12 11.16 19.67
C GLY A 134 -8.23 10.33 19.02
N ARG A 135 -9.05 10.97 18.18
CA ARG A 135 -10.24 10.35 17.54
C ARG A 135 -9.90 9.15 16.65
N ASN A 136 -8.67 9.04 16.15
CA ASN A 136 -8.24 7.94 15.28
C ASN A 136 -7.76 6.71 16.07
N THR A 137 -7.55 6.83 17.38
CA THR A 137 -7.02 5.75 18.23
C THR A 137 -7.81 4.44 18.09
N PRO A 138 -9.16 4.42 18.03
CA PRO A 138 -9.88 3.16 17.84
C PRO A 138 -9.56 2.47 16.51
N ILE A 139 -9.40 3.24 15.42
CA ILE A 139 -9.04 2.71 14.10
C ILE A 139 -7.63 2.14 14.12
N ASP A 140 -6.69 2.88 14.72
CA ASP A 140 -5.31 2.43 14.91
C ASP A 140 -5.27 1.13 15.71
N MET A 141 -6.06 1.04 16.80
CA MET A 141 -6.11 -0.16 17.63
C MET A 141 -6.64 -1.38 16.88
N LEU A 142 -7.70 -1.21 16.08
CA LEU A 142 -8.26 -2.29 15.26
C LEU A 142 -7.26 -2.77 14.20
N ALA A 143 -6.55 -1.84 13.55
CA ALA A 143 -5.53 -2.17 12.55
C ALA A 143 -4.33 -2.91 13.18
N ILE A 144 -3.85 -2.46 14.34
CA ILE A 144 -2.76 -3.13 15.06
C ILE A 144 -3.20 -4.53 15.51
N ARG A 145 -4.41 -4.66 16.05
CA ARG A 145 -4.97 -5.96 16.44
C ARG A 145 -5.09 -6.89 15.24
N TYR A 146 -5.53 -6.39 14.08
CA TYR A 146 -5.57 -7.17 12.85
C TYR A 146 -4.20 -7.75 12.52
N ILE A 147 -3.15 -6.92 12.50
CA ILE A 147 -1.78 -7.38 12.19
C ILE A 147 -1.31 -8.41 13.23
N LYS A 148 -1.45 -8.10 14.52
CA LYS A 148 -0.99 -8.99 15.62
C LYS A 148 -1.72 -10.34 15.65
N ASN A 149 -2.97 -10.39 15.23
CA ASN A 149 -3.73 -11.65 15.15
C ASN A 149 -3.34 -12.52 13.96
N HIS A 150 -2.62 -11.97 12.98
CA HIS A 150 -2.13 -12.67 11.80
C HIS A 150 -0.59 -12.76 11.79
N SER A 151 0.07 -12.45 12.92
CA SER A 151 1.52 -12.56 13.13
C SER A 151 1.90 -13.96 13.58
#